data_AF-A0A6A5REZ9-F1
#
_entry.id   AF-A0A6A5REZ9-F1
#
_cell.length_a   1.000
_cell.length_b   1.000
_cell.length_c   1.000
_cell.angle_alpha   90.00
_cell.angle_beta   90.00
_cell.angle_gamma   90.00
#
_symmetry.space_group_name_H-M   'P 1'
#
loop_
_entity.id
_entity.type
_entity.pdbx_description
1 polymer ?
#
loop_
_entity_poly.entity_id
_entity_poly.type
_entity_poly.pdbx_seq_one_letter_code
_entity_poly.pdbx_strand_id
1 'polypeptide(L)'
;MPDGLMDGFNKGKTAVHETGHWLGLLHTFEGYSCDGPGDYIDDTPVESTATDGCPTDPKKQSCPSQQKPGESDPIHNYMDYSIDDCYEGFTDLQIQRMKSMWSMFRDGN
;
A
#
# COMPACT_ATOMS: atom_id res chain seq x y z
N MET A 1 9.89 -12.32 -7.78
CA MET A 1 9.69 -12.41 -9.25
C MET A 1 8.77 -13.60 -9.53
N PRO A 2 7.90 -13.55 -10.55
CA PRO A 2 6.95 -14.64 -10.85
C PRO A 2 7.64 -16.01 -10.93
N ASP A 3 6.99 -17.04 -10.39
CA ASP A 3 7.47 -18.44 -10.35
C ASP A 3 8.82 -18.64 -9.61
N GLY A 4 9.20 -17.68 -8.77
CA GLY A 4 10.38 -17.77 -7.90
C GLY A 4 10.19 -18.72 -6.71
N LEU A 5 11.32 -19.06 -6.06
CA LEU A 5 11.37 -19.98 -4.92
C LEU A 5 10.95 -19.38 -3.57
N MET A 6 10.65 -18.07 -3.53
CA MET A 6 10.17 -17.40 -2.33
C MET A 6 8.64 -17.45 -2.28
N ASP A 7 8.13 -18.44 -1.56
CA ASP A 7 6.69 -18.59 -1.34
C ASP A 7 6.10 -17.31 -0.72
N GLY A 8 4.97 -16.86 -1.26
CA GLY A 8 4.32 -15.60 -0.87
C GLY A 8 4.80 -14.35 -1.63
N PHE A 9 5.90 -14.41 -2.38
CA PHE A 9 6.43 -13.27 -3.16
C PHE A 9 6.77 -13.63 -4.63
N ASN A 10 6.07 -14.64 -5.14
CA ASN A 10 6.34 -15.29 -6.42
C ASN A 10 5.22 -15.11 -7.46
N LYS A 11 4.35 -14.10 -7.32
CA LYS A 11 3.35 -13.73 -8.33
C LYS A 11 3.65 -12.39 -9.01
N GLY A 12 4.81 -11.81 -8.71
CA GLY A 12 5.30 -10.60 -9.35
C GLY A 12 4.76 -9.30 -8.77
N LYS A 13 4.04 -9.35 -7.64
CA LYS A 13 3.47 -8.13 -7.03
C LYS A 13 4.53 -7.25 -6.36
N THR A 14 5.69 -7.81 -6.01
CA THR A 14 6.89 -7.00 -5.67
C THR A 14 7.20 -5.97 -6.76
N ALA A 15 7.15 -6.32 -8.04
CA ALA A 15 7.43 -5.36 -9.10
C ALA A 15 6.35 -4.27 -9.20
N VAL A 16 5.10 -4.59 -8.86
CA VAL A 16 3.99 -3.62 -8.79
C VAL A 16 4.23 -2.63 -7.65
N HIS A 17 4.62 -3.12 -6.46
CA HIS A 17 4.99 -2.31 -5.29
C HIS A 17 6.13 -1.33 -5.63
N GLU A 18 7.23 -1.83 -6.18
CA GLU A 18 8.38 -0.99 -6.55
C GLU A 18 8.04 0.02 -7.66
N THR A 19 7.13 -0.34 -8.57
CA THR A 19 6.62 0.61 -9.58
C THR A 19 5.80 1.72 -8.93
N GLY A 20 5.02 1.41 -7.89
CA GLY A 20 4.32 2.40 -7.07
C GLY A 20 5.28 3.41 -6.43
N HIS A 21 6.38 2.94 -5.82
CA HIS A 21 7.43 3.82 -5.31
C HIS A 21 8.07 4.68 -6.39
N TRP A 22 8.39 4.09 -7.54
CA TRP A 22 8.94 4.85 -8.66
C TRP A 22 7.99 5.96 -9.11
N LEU A 23 6.68 5.72 -9.04
CA LEU A 23 5.62 6.69 -9.33
C LEU A 23 5.22 7.56 -8.11
N GLY A 24 6.03 7.57 -7.05
CA GLY A 24 5.93 8.52 -5.93
C GLY A 24 4.92 8.17 -4.84
N LEU A 25 4.52 6.90 -4.73
CA LEU A 25 3.78 6.38 -3.58
C LEU A 25 4.70 6.02 -2.42
N LEU A 26 4.24 6.26 -1.21
CA LEU A 26 4.88 5.84 0.03
C LEU A 26 4.21 4.55 0.54
N HIS A 27 4.82 3.91 1.54
CA HIS A 27 4.16 2.79 2.22
C HIS A 27 2.90 3.28 2.93
N THR A 28 1.87 2.42 3.00
CA THR A 28 0.60 2.74 3.70
C THR A 28 0.80 3.05 5.18
N PHE A 29 1.82 2.45 5.78
CA PHE A 29 2.25 2.64 7.16
C PHE A 29 3.35 3.71 7.34
N GLU A 30 3.57 4.57 6.34
CA GLU A 30 4.57 5.64 6.42
C GLU A 30 4.36 6.53 7.65
N GLY A 31 5.45 6.93 8.29
CA GLY A 31 5.42 7.61 9.59
C GLY A 31 5.32 6.67 10.80
N TYR A 32 4.99 5.39 10.62
CA TYR A 32 4.94 4.36 11.66
C TYR A 32 4.11 4.77 12.88
N SER A 33 2.98 5.43 12.64
CA SER A 33 2.15 6.08 13.65
C SER A 33 0.71 6.16 13.18
N CYS A 34 -0.23 6.22 14.12
CA CYS A 34 -1.64 6.52 13.81
C CYS A 34 -1.91 8.02 13.69
N ASP A 35 -0.90 8.85 14.01
CA ASP A 35 -0.97 10.30 13.95
C ASP A 35 -0.18 10.83 12.75
N GLY A 36 -0.58 12.00 12.25
CA GLY A 36 0.06 12.65 11.12
C GLY A 36 -0.56 12.26 9.77
N PRO A 37 0.10 12.60 8.66
CA PRO A 37 -0.46 12.44 7.32
C PRO A 37 -0.35 11.03 6.72
N GLY A 38 0.34 10.09 7.39
CA GLY A 38 0.60 8.75 6.85
C GLY A 38 1.34 8.80 5.51
N ASP A 39 0.79 8.11 4.52
CA ASP A 39 1.29 8.08 3.13
C ASP A 39 0.94 9.33 2.30
N TYR A 40 0.25 10.31 2.90
CA TYR A 40 -0.27 11.53 2.27
C TYR A 40 -1.31 11.25 1.17
N ILE A 41 -2.10 10.19 1.32
CA ILE A 41 -3.23 9.84 0.44
C ILE A 41 -4.51 9.68 1.28
N ASP A 42 -5.47 10.58 1.10
CA ASP A 42 -6.67 10.68 1.95
C ASP A 42 -7.61 9.44 1.91
N ASP A 43 -7.55 8.63 0.86
CA ASP A 43 -8.37 7.42 0.70
C ASP A 43 -7.64 6.13 1.09
N THR A 44 -6.38 6.21 1.53
CA THR A 44 -5.67 5.10 2.20
C THR A 44 -6.04 5.11 3.69
N PRO A 45 -6.65 4.05 4.24
CA PRO A 45 -6.84 3.91 5.68
C PRO A 45 -5.52 4.01 6.44
N VAL A 46 -5.50 4.76 7.54
CA VAL A 46 -4.30 4.95 8.35
C VAL A 46 -3.82 3.64 8.96
N GLU A 47 -2.52 3.45 8.98
CA GLU A 47 -1.83 2.25 9.46
C GLU A 47 -0.53 2.66 10.15
N SER A 48 -0.20 2.04 11.29
CA SER A 48 1.05 2.36 12.03
C SER A 48 2.14 1.31 11.91
N THR A 49 1.80 0.11 11.42
CA THR A 49 2.74 -1.00 11.27
C THR A 49 2.48 -1.73 9.97
N ALA A 50 3.55 -2.15 9.29
CA ALA A 50 3.43 -2.99 8.10
C ALA A 50 2.71 -4.31 8.38
N THR A 51 1.98 -4.82 7.40
CA THR A 51 1.36 -6.13 7.47
C THR A 51 2.34 -7.25 7.13
N ASP A 52 2.24 -8.35 7.87
CA ASP A 52 2.91 -9.62 7.54
C ASP A 52 1.84 -10.68 7.24
N GLY A 53 2.03 -11.45 6.17
CA GLY A 53 1.05 -12.44 5.70
C GLY A 53 -0.19 -11.83 5.05
N CYS A 54 -1.37 -12.38 5.38
CA CYS A 54 -2.68 -11.89 4.91
C CYS A 54 -3.77 -12.03 6.01
N PRO A 55 -3.72 -11.19 7.06
CA PRO A 55 -4.62 -11.29 8.22
C PRO A 55 -6.02 -10.73 7.92
N THR A 56 -6.87 -11.59 7.35
CA THR A 56 -8.26 -11.25 6.97
C THR A 56 -9.29 -11.50 8.08
N ASP A 57 -9.03 -12.46 8.98
CA ASP A 57 -9.90 -12.78 10.12
C ASP A 57 -9.08 -13.23 11.36
N PRO A 58 -9.03 -12.43 12.44
CA PRO A 58 -9.61 -11.09 12.55
C PRO A 58 -8.91 -10.09 11.60
N LYS A 59 -9.64 -9.06 11.15
CA LYS A 59 -9.05 -7.97 10.36
C LYS A 59 -7.97 -7.26 11.18
N LYS A 60 -6.82 -7.00 10.55
CA LYS A 60 -5.75 -6.20 11.17
C LYS A 60 -6.21 -4.76 11.40
N GLN A 61 -6.00 -4.27 12.62
CA GLN A 61 -6.32 -2.90 13.02
C GLN A 61 -5.21 -2.37 13.93
N SER A 62 -4.26 -1.64 13.36
CA SER A 62 -3.20 -0.97 14.12
C SER A 62 -3.65 0.41 14.62
N CYS A 63 -4.62 1.03 13.96
CA CYS A 63 -5.12 2.37 14.28
C CYS A 63 -6.65 2.47 14.43
N PRO A 64 -7.28 1.64 15.29
CA PRO A 64 -8.74 1.52 15.38
C PRO A 64 -9.47 2.80 15.79
N SER A 65 -8.81 3.75 16.47
CA SER A 65 -9.41 5.01 16.88
C SER A 65 -9.33 6.13 15.83
N GLN A 66 -8.49 5.96 14.80
CA GLN A 66 -8.26 6.97 13.74
C GLN A 66 -8.87 6.54 12.39
N GLN A 67 -9.05 5.23 12.20
CA GLN A 67 -9.74 4.67 11.03
C GLN A 67 -11.23 5.01 11.04
N LYS A 68 -11.82 5.19 9.86
CA LYS A 68 -13.27 5.45 9.76
C LYS A 68 -14.05 4.20 10.16
N PRO A 69 -15.32 4.34 10.59
CA PRO A 69 -16.15 3.18 10.92
C PRO A 69 -16.22 2.18 9.76
N GLY A 70 -15.82 0.93 10.02
CA GLY A 70 -15.79 -0.15 9.03
C GLY A 70 -14.49 -0.29 8.26
N GLU A 71 -13.54 0.65 8.42
CA GLU A 71 -12.18 0.51 7.89
C GLU A 71 -11.31 -0.39 8.80
N SER A 72 -10.24 -0.89 8.20
CA SER A 72 -9.18 -1.67 8.83
C SER A 72 -7.88 -1.31 8.12
N ASP A 73 -6.75 -1.86 8.59
CA ASP A 73 -5.47 -1.64 7.93
C ASP A 73 -5.57 -2.10 6.45
N PRO A 74 -4.94 -1.37 5.51
CA PRO A 74 -5.12 -1.58 4.08
C PRO A 74 -4.29 -2.76 3.55
N ILE A 75 -4.46 -3.95 4.14
CA ILE A 75 -3.66 -5.16 3.87
C ILE A 75 -3.67 -5.62 2.41
N HIS A 76 -4.66 -5.20 1.63
CA HIS A 76 -4.82 -5.53 0.22
C HIS A 76 -4.18 -4.49 -0.72
N ASN A 77 -3.62 -3.42 -0.17
CA ASN A 77 -2.97 -2.36 -0.94
C ASN A 77 -1.58 -2.79 -1.38
N TYR A 78 -1.22 -2.54 -2.64
CA TYR A 78 0.13 -2.87 -3.14
C TYR A 78 1.27 -2.16 -2.41
N MET A 79 1.00 -1.07 -1.67
CA MET A 79 1.98 -0.31 -0.91
C MET A 79 2.10 -0.73 0.56
N ASP A 80 1.40 -1.78 1.00
CA ASP A 80 1.69 -2.47 2.26
C ASP A 80 2.78 -3.55 2.03
N TYR A 81 3.03 -4.43 3.01
CA TYR A 81 3.98 -5.55 2.97
C TYR A 81 3.34 -6.93 3.08
N SER A 82 2.03 -7.03 2.89
CA SER A 82 1.35 -8.30 2.75
C SER A 82 1.97 -9.20 1.68
N ILE A 83 1.68 -10.49 1.74
CA ILE A 83 2.10 -11.43 0.69
C ILE A 83 1.37 -11.14 -0.64
N ASP A 84 1.97 -11.56 -1.75
CA ASP A 84 1.46 -11.36 -3.11
C ASP A 84 -0.01 -11.79 -3.28
N ASP A 85 -0.43 -12.85 -2.58
CA ASP A 85 -1.79 -13.40 -2.62
C ASP A 85 -2.83 -12.49 -1.95
N CYS A 86 -2.39 -11.61 -1.07
CA CYS A 86 -3.26 -10.67 -0.38
C CYS A 86 -3.49 -9.40 -1.18
N TYR A 87 -2.58 -9.03 -2.09
CA TYR A 87 -2.71 -7.76 -2.79
C TYR A 87 -3.81 -7.77 -3.85
N GLU A 88 -4.60 -6.70 -3.87
CA GLU A 88 -5.69 -6.50 -4.82
C GLU A 88 -5.47 -5.26 -5.69
N GLY A 89 -5.08 -4.13 -5.10
CA GLY A 89 -5.18 -2.84 -5.81
C GLY A 89 -4.42 -1.66 -5.21
N PHE A 90 -4.36 -0.59 -6.00
CA PHE A 90 -4.12 0.78 -5.51
C PHE A 90 -5.47 1.46 -5.26
N THR A 91 -5.49 2.49 -4.41
CA THR A 91 -6.65 3.37 -4.27
C THR A 91 -6.78 4.35 -5.44
N ASP A 92 -7.93 5.03 -5.54
CA ASP A 92 -8.18 5.99 -6.62
C ASP A 92 -7.23 7.20 -6.51
N LEU A 93 -6.97 7.70 -5.30
CA LEU A 93 -6.06 8.82 -5.10
C LEU A 93 -4.58 8.41 -5.25
N GLN A 94 -4.21 7.16 -4.93
CA GLN A 94 -2.88 6.65 -5.30
C GLN A 94 -2.69 6.66 -6.82
N ILE A 95 -3.68 6.22 -7.60
CA ILE A 95 -3.63 6.27 -9.07
C ILE A 95 -3.50 7.72 -9.58
N GLN A 96 -4.24 8.67 -8.99
CA GLN A 96 -4.14 10.08 -9.35
C GLN A 96 -2.75 10.66 -9.04
N ARG A 97 -2.17 10.32 -7.88
CA ARG A 97 -0.81 10.72 -7.52
C ARG A 97 0.22 10.17 -8.49
N MET A 98 0.14 8.88 -8.84
CA MET A 98 1.03 8.25 -9.81
C MET A 98 0.99 8.95 -11.18
N LYS A 99 -0.21 9.28 -11.67
CA LYS A 99 -0.37 10.04 -12.93
C LYS A 99 0.25 11.44 -12.84
N SER A 100 0.08 12.12 -11.70
CA SER A 100 0.67 13.44 -11.46
C SER A 100 2.20 13.39 -11.43
N MET A 101 2.78 12.38 -10.78
CA MET A 101 4.23 12.15 -10.72
C MET A 101 4.82 11.79 -12.08
N TRP A 102 4.09 11.03 -12.90
CA TRP A 102 4.47 10.79 -14.28
C TRP A 102 4.54 12.10 -15.07
N SER A 103 3.45 12.89 -15.06
CA SER A 103 3.39 14.15 -15.81
C SER A 103 4.47 15.14 -15.38
N MET A 104 4.77 15.21 -14.07
CA MET A 104 5.75 16.15 -13.54
C MET A 104 7.20 15.81 -13.90
N PHE A 105 7.55 14.52 -13.93
CA PHE A 105 8.96 14.10 -13.97
C PHE A 105 9.35 13.24 -15.17
N ARG A 106 8.38 12.73 -15.94
CA ARG A 106 8.60 11.64 -16.91
C ARG A 106 7.89 11.84 -18.25
N ASP A 107 7.16 12.94 -18.40
CA ASP A 107 6.43 13.25 -19.64
C ASP A 107 7.35 13.63 -20.82
N GLY A 108 8.67 13.70 -20.58
CA GLY A 108 9.68 13.70 -21.64
C GLY A 108 9.69 14.93 -22.56
N ASN A 109 9.28 16.10 -22.04
CA ASN A 109 9.35 17.37 -22.76
C ASN A 109 10.78 17.92 -22.86
#